data_AF-X0TVT3-F1
#
_entry.id   AF-X0TVT3-F1
#
_cell.length_a   1.000
_cell.length_b   1.000
_cell.length_c   1.000
_cell.angle_alpha   90.00
_cell.angle_beta   90.00
_cell.angle_gamma   90.00
#
_symmetry.space_group_name_H-M   'P 1'
#
loop_
_entity.id
_entity.type
_entity.pdbx_description
1 polymer ?
#
loop_
_entity_poly.entity_id
_entity_poly.type
_entity_poly.pdbx_seq_one_letter_code
_entity_poly.pdbx_strand_id
1 'polypeptide(L)'
;MRLHRLARKRAAALLILVVLLLIPGCLQVVRQEAPYYQKGPHQIDPDGFFERGTHVWVFGEQDSYKRVLTLGGIAAHVWRQDLLTLGEWSKQQKQADKDKNE
;
A
#
# COMPACT_ATOMS: atom_id res chain seq x y z
N MET A 1 42.99 7.55 -2.80
CA MET A 1 41.72 7.60 -3.57
C MET A 1 40.82 6.35 -3.53
N ARG A 2 41.30 5.14 -3.15
CA ARG A 2 40.47 3.91 -3.15
C ARG A 2 39.52 3.77 -1.94
N LEU A 3 39.89 4.30 -0.77
CA LEU A 3 39.09 4.22 0.47
C LEU A 3 37.73 4.95 0.36
N HIS A 4 37.67 6.12 -0.27
CA HIS A 4 36.41 6.85 -0.50
C HIS A 4 35.42 6.11 -1.40
N ARG A 5 35.90 5.32 -2.37
CA ARG A 5 35.02 4.53 -3.27
C ARG A 5 34.38 3.35 -2.54
N LEU A 6 35.12 2.70 -1.63
CA LEU A 6 34.56 1.62 -0.81
C LEU A 6 33.51 2.15 0.18
N ALA A 7 33.79 3.27 0.84
CA ALA A 7 32.86 3.91 1.76
C ALA A 7 31.55 4.34 1.06
N ARG A 8 31.64 4.93 -0.14
CA ARG A 8 30.46 5.29 -0.96
C ARG A 8 29.62 4.07 -1.38
N LYS A 9 30.26 2.96 -1.77
CA LYS A 9 29.54 1.74 -2.15
C LYS A 9 28.80 1.12 -0.96
N ARG A 10 29.43 1.11 0.22
CA ARG A 10 28.81 0.63 1.47
C ARG A 10 27.65 1.53 1.90
N ALA A 11 27.80 2.85 1.81
CA ALA A 11 26.72 3.80 2.10
C ALA A 11 25.54 3.64 1.13
N ALA A 12 25.81 3.43 -0.16
CA ALA A 12 24.76 3.18 -1.15
C ALA A 12 24.00 1.87 -0.87
N ALA A 13 24.71 0.80 -0.53
CA ALA A 13 24.08 -0.48 -0.18
C ALA A 13 23.20 -0.37 1.08
N LEU A 14 23.66 0.38 2.10
CA LEU A 14 22.87 0.65 3.30
C LEU A 14 21.61 1.47 2.99
N LEU A 15 21.71 2.50 2.15
CA LEU A 15 20.56 3.28 1.71
C LEU A 15 19.55 2.42 0.94
N ILE A 16 20.01 1.55 0.04
CA ILE A 16 19.14 0.62 -0.69
C ILE A 16 18.42 -0.33 0.29
N LEU A 17 19.12 -0.86 1.29
CA LEU A 17 18.53 -1.72 2.30
C LEU A 17 17.47 -0.99 3.13
N VAL A 18 17.74 0.26 3.55
CA VAL A 18 16.76 1.08 4.28
C VAL A 18 15.52 1.34 3.42
N VAL A 19 15.70 1.70 2.15
CA VAL A 19 14.57 1.90 1.22
C VAL A 19 13.78 0.61 1.04
N LEU A 20 14.44 -0.53 0.84
CA LEU A 20 13.78 -1.84 0.71
C LEU A 20 13.00 -2.23 1.96
N LEU A 21 13.44 -1.84 3.15
CA LEU A 21 12.72 -2.08 4.40
C LEU A 21 11.51 -1.15 4.61
N LEU A 22 11.47 0.01 3.95
CA LEU A 22 10.35 0.96 4.04
C LEU A 22 9.21 0.64 3.06
N ILE A 23 9.52 0.05 1.90
CA ILE A 23 8.53 -0.30 0.86
C ILE A 23 7.38 -1.20 1.37
N PRO A 24 7.60 -2.23 2.22
CA PRO A 24 6.52 -3.11 2.69
C PRO A 24 5.45 -2.39 3.52
N GLY A 25 5.81 -1.30 4.22
CA GLY A 25 4.84 -0.50 4.99
C GLY A 25 3.90 0.32 4.09
N CYS A 26 4.33 0.60 2.87
CA CYS A 26 3.56 1.38 1.89
C CYS A 26 2.64 0.49 1.04
N LEU A 27 2.91 -0.81 0.90
CA LEU A 27 2.08 -1.69 0.09
C LEU A 27 0.91 -2.26 0.91
N GLN A 28 -0.31 -1.89 0.54
CA GLN A 28 -1.55 -2.33 1.19
C GLN A 28 -2.50 -2.95 0.17
N VAL A 29 -3.54 -3.61 0.68
CA VAL A 29 -4.52 -4.35 -0.12
C VAL A 29 -5.91 -3.88 0.24
N VAL A 30 -6.74 -3.69 -0.77
CA VAL A 30 -8.16 -3.35 -0.62
C VAL A 30 -8.91 -4.53 0.00
N ARG A 31 -9.45 -4.35 1.21
CA ARG A 31 -10.10 -5.38 2.04
C ARG A 31 -11.35 -5.96 1.39
N GLN A 32 -12.16 -5.06 0.85
CA GLN A 32 -13.46 -5.27 0.23
C GLN A 32 -13.62 -4.20 -0.86
N GLU A 33 -14.61 -4.34 -1.74
CA GLU A 33 -14.86 -3.31 -2.75
C GLU A 33 -14.97 -1.92 -2.10
N ALA A 34 -14.13 -0.99 -2.56
CA ALA A 34 -13.91 0.29 -1.88
C ALA A 34 -14.02 1.46 -2.86
N PRO A 35 -14.82 2.49 -2.55
CA PRO A 35 -14.89 3.69 -3.38
C PRO A 35 -13.56 4.44 -3.36
N TYR A 36 -13.18 5.02 -4.50
CA TYR A 36 -12.01 5.89 -4.60
C TYR A 36 -12.36 7.28 -5.12
N TYR A 37 -11.59 8.27 -4.66
CA TYR A 37 -11.81 9.70 -4.93
C TYR A 37 -10.53 10.35 -5.44
N GLN A 38 -10.49 10.75 -6.71
CA GLN A 38 -9.32 11.37 -7.32
C GLN A 38 -9.08 12.79 -6.80
N LYS A 39 -10.15 13.56 -6.54
CA LYS A 39 -10.04 14.95 -6.05
C LYS A 39 -9.88 15.05 -4.54
N GLY A 40 -10.09 13.97 -3.80
CA GLY A 40 -9.89 13.92 -2.35
C GLY A 40 -11.14 13.66 -1.53
N PRO A 41 -11.00 13.68 -0.20
CA PRO A 41 -12.04 13.23 0.75
C PRO A 41 -13.28 14.13 0.81
N HIS A 42 -13.22 15.35 0.28
CA HIS A 42 -14.36 16.27 0.21
C HIS A 42 -15.20 16.10 -1.08
N GLN A 43 -14.79 15.19 -1.96
CA GLN A 43 -15.57 14.87 -3.14
C GLN A 43 -16.84 14.11 -2.73
N ILE A 44 -17.99 14.51 -3.28
CA ILE A 44 -19.29 13.95 -2.91
C ILE A 44 -19.45 12.52 -3.47
N ASP A 45 -19.27 12.38 -4.77
CA ASP A 45 -19.45 11.10 -5.47
C ASP A 45 -18.10 10.45 -5.79
N PRO A 46 -17.95 9.12 -5.64
CA PRO A 46 -16.72 8.43 -6.00
C PRO A 46 -16.50 8.42 -7.52
N ASP A 47 -15.24 8.43 -7.95
CA ASP A 47 -14.89 8.30 -9.37
C ASP A 47 -14.99 6.83 -9.84
N GLY A 48 -15.00 5.89 -8.90
CA GLY A 48 -15.18 4.47 -9.13
C GLY A 48 -14.88 3.65 -7.89
N PHE A 49 -14.69 2.34 -8.10
CA PHE A 49 -14.42 1.38 -7.03
C PHE A 49 -13.16 0.57 -7.34
N PHE A 50 -12.39 0.28 -6.29
CA PHE A 50 -11.36 -0.74 -6.34
C PHE A 50 -11.94 -2.07 -5.90
N GLU A 51 -11.62 -3.11 -6.65
CA GLU A 51 -12.03 -4.47 -6.32
C GLU A 51 -11.29 -4.98 -5.08
N ARG A 52 -11.94 -5.90 -4.35
CA ARG A 52 -11.30 -6.63 -3.25
C ARG A 52 -10.01 -7.31 -3.72
N GLY A 53 -8.93 -7.15 -2.96
CA GLY A 53 -7.62 -7.72 -3.29
C GLY A 53 -6.75 -6.80 -4.16
N THR A 54 -7.26 -5.64 -4.58
CA THR A 54 -6.45 -4.66 -5.33
C THR A 54 -5.27 -4.20 -4.48
N HIS A 55 -4.06 -4.33 -5.03
CA HIS A 55 -2.83 -3.87 -4.38
C HIS A 55 -2.60 -2.40 -4.67
N VAL A 56 -2.28 -1.64 -3.63
CA VAL A 56 -2.10 -0.20 -3.71
C VAL A 56 -0.89 0.26 -2.92
N TRP A 57 -0.15 1.21 -3.46
CA TRP A 57 0.90 1.93 -2.73
C TRP A 57 0.31 3.13 -2.01
N VAL A 58 0.41 3.12 -0.68
CA VAL A 58 0.07 4.23 0.18
C VAL A 58 1.27 5.15 0.32
N PHE A 59 1.10 6.43 0.00
CA PHE A 59 2.17 7.43 0.06
C PHE A 59 1.76 8.72 0.79
N GLY A 60 0.61 8.71 1.44
CA GLY A 60 0.17 9.82 2.26
C GLY A 60 -1.17 9.55 2.93
N GLU A 61 -1.54 10.44 3.83
CA GLU A 61 -2.80 10.38 4.55
C GLU A 61 -3.39 11.78 4.63
N GLN A 62 -4.71 11.88 4.45
CA GLN A 62 -5.48 13.11 4.56
C GLN A 62 -6.79 12.78 5.27
N ASP A 63 -7.01 13.38 6.43
CA ASP A 63 -8.15 13.10 7.32
C ASP A 63 -8.25 11.60 7.66
N SER A 64 -9.33 10.94 7.23
CA SER A 64 -9.54 9.50 7.39
C SER A 64 -9.13 8.69 6.15
N TYR A 65 -8.60 9.32 5.11
CA TYR A 65 -8.30 8.71 3.82
C TYR A 65 -6.80 8.56 3.61
N LYS A 66 -6.41 7.49 2.93
CA LYS A 66 -5.04 7.26 2.46
C LYS A 66 -4.94 7.65 0.99
N ARG A 67 -3.84 8.31 0.64
CA ARG A 67 -3.46 8.57 -0.76
C ARG A 67 -2.80 7.32 -1.31
N VAL A 68 -3.38 6.81 -2.40
CA VAL A 68 -3.01 5.52 -2.98
C VAL A 68 -2.70 5.63 -4.46
N LEU A 69 -1.80 4.76 -4.93
CA LEU A 69 -1.48 4.57 -6.34
C LEU A 69 -1.65 3.09 -6.65
N THR A 70 -2.41 2.77 -7.69
CA THR A 70 -2.54 1.40 -8.19
C THR A 70 -1.48 1.09 -9.23
N LEU A 71 -1.24 -0.20 -9.48
CA LEU A 71 -0.46 -0.68 -10.63
C LEU A 71 -0.99 -0.17 -11.98
N GLY A 72 -2.31 0.02 -12.09
CA GLY A 72 -2.97 0.57 -13.27
C GLY A 72 -2.81 2.08 -13.44
N GLY A 73 -2.05 2.76 -12.57
CA GLY A 73 -1.79 4.19 -12.67
C GLY A 73 -2.88 5.08 -12.08
N ILE A 74 -3.85 4.53 -11.34
CA ILE A 74 -4.90 5.31 -10.69
C ILE A 74 -4.33 5.89 -9.40
N ALA A 75 -4.25 7.22 -9.32
CA ALA A 75 -3.93 7.96 -8.10
C ALA A 75 -5.22 8.50 -7.47
N ALA A 76 -5.54 8.06 -6.26
CA ALA A 76 -6.80 8.42 -5.60
C ALA A 76 -6.70 8.39 -4.07
N HIS A 77 -7.80 8.73 -3.41
CA HIS A 77 -7.98 8.64 -1.97
C HIS A 77 -8.96 7.50 -1.67
N VAL A 78 -8.62 6.68 -0.67
CA VAL A 78 -9.45 5.55 -0.22
C VAL A 78 -9.55 5.62 1.30
N TRP A 79 -10.71 5.26 1.84
CA TRP A 79 -10.93 5.29 3.28
C TRP A 79 -10.00 4.30 4.00
N ARG A 80 -9.36 4.72 5.11
CA ARG A 80 -8.31 3.94 5.78
C ARG A 80 -8.76 2.52 6.16
N GLN A 81 -10.01 2.36 6.58
CA GLN A 81 -10.55 1.07 7.04
C GLN A 81 -10.76 0.04 5.92
N ASP A 82 -10.79 0.49 4.66
CA ASP A 82 -10.94 -0.37 3.50
C ASP A 82 -9.60 -0.93 3.03
N LEU A 83 -8.50 -0.55 3.70
CA LEU A 83 -7.15 -0.99 3.38
C LEU A 83 -6.59 -1.87 4.51
N LEU A 84 -6.00 -2.98 4.13
CA LEU A 84 -5.27 -3.89 4.99
C LEU A 84 -3.79 -3.89 4.62
N THR A 85 -2.94 -4.10 5.63
CA THR A 85 -1.56 -4.50 5.37
C THR A 85 -1.52 -5.89 4.73
N LEU A 86 -0.44 -6.19 4.00
CA LEU A 86 -0.24 -7.53 3.42
C LEU A 86 -0.31 -8.65 4.46
N GLY A 87 0.18 -8.39 5.68
CA GLY A 87 0.14 -9.35 6.78
C GLY A 87 -1.29 -9.64 7.26
N GLU A 88 -2.12 -8.60 7.41
CA GLU A 88 -3.54 -8.75 7.78
C GLU A 88 -4.33 -9.46 6.68
N TRP A 89 -4.09 -9.10 5.43
CA TRP A 89 -4.69 -9.77 4.28
C TRP A 89 -4.36 -11.27 4.25
N SER A 90 -3.09 -11.63 4.46
CA SER A 90 -2.67 -13.04 4.52
C SER A 90 -3.34 -13.80 5.66
N LYS A 91 -3.47 -13.19 6.85
CA LYS A 91 -4.19 -13.80 7.98
C LYS A 91 -5.67 -14.04 7.63
N GLN A 92 -6.32 -13.07 6.99
CA GLN A 92 -7.72 -13.18 6.59
C GLN A 92 -7.94 -14.30 5.56
N GLN A 93 -7.03 -14.47 4.59
CA GLN A 93 -7.11 -15.58 3.64
C GLN A 93 -6.97 -16.95 4.33
N LYS A 94 -5.98 -17.10 5.22
CA LYS A 94 -5.78 -18.35 5.97
C LYS A 94 -6.98 -18.75 6.82
N GLN A 95 -7.64 -17.76 7.43
CA GLN A 95 -8.86 -17.99 8.21
C GLN A 95 -9.99 -18.50 7.31
N ALA A 96 -10.22 -17.83 6.17
CA ALA A 96 -11.26 -18.20 5.22
C ALA A 96 -11.05 -19.60 4.61
N ASP A 97 -9.80 -20.03 4.43
CA ASP A 97 -9.49 -21.38 3.95
C ASP A 97 -9.69 -22.44 5.03
N LYS A 98 -9.47 -22.11 6.31
CA LYS A 98 -9.73 -23.00 7.44
C LYS A 98 -11.23 -23.25 7.61
N ASP A 99 -12.03 -22.18 7.54
CA ASP A 99 -13.48 -22.23 7.72
C ASP A 99 -14.21 -22.97 6.58
N LYS A 100 -13.57 -23.15 5.42
CA LYS A 100 -14.13 -23.93 4.28
C LYS A 100 -13.85 -25.43 4.35
N ASN A 101 -12.88 -25.83 5.17
CA ASN A 101 -12.43 -27.23 5.30
C ASN A 101 -12.94 -27.89 6.59
N GLU A 102 -13.73 -27.17 7.39
CA GLU A 102 -14.51 -27.68 8.53
C GLU A 102 -15.96 -27.90 8.11
#